data_AF-A0A2P2JVW2-F1
#
_entry.id   AF-A0A2P2JVW2-F1
#
_cell.length_a   1.000
_cell.length_b   1.000
_cell.length_c   1.000
_cell.angle_alpha   90.00
_cell.angle_beta   90.00
_cell.angle_gamma   90.00
#
_symmetry.space_group_name_H-M   'P 1'
#
loop_
_entity.id
_entity.type
_entity.pdbx_description
1 polymer ?
#
loop_
_entity_poly.entity_id
_entity_poly.type
_entity_poly.pdbx_seq_one_letter_code
_entity_poly.pdbx_strand_id
1 'polypeptide(L)'
;MVMDMLGPSLWDVWNNNSHTMSVEMVACIAIEAISILEKMHSRGYVHGDVKPENFLLGLPDGPDEKKLFLVDLGLATRWQDSASGLHVEYDQRPDVFRGTVRYASVHAHLGRTCSRRDDLESLAYTLIFLLRGRLPWQGYQGENKGFLVCKKKMSTSPDSLCCLCPQPFKQFVEYVVNLKFDEEPNYAKCISLFDGIVGPNLNIRPINTEGAQKLTYQVGKKRGRVPTEDEDDEQPKKKVRMGMPATQWISVYNARRPMKQRYHYNVADARLPQHIDKGNEDGLFISSVASCQNLWALIMDAGTGFTAQVYELSPCFLHKEWIMEHWEKNYYISAIAGASNGSSLVVMSKGTLYMQQSYKVSDSFPFKWINKKWKEAFYVTAMATSGSRWAVVMSRGAGFSHQVVELDFLYPSEGIHRRWDSGYRITATAATWDQAAFVLSSPRRKPPDETQETLRTSAFPSTHVKVNIYIQKWNGFSFY
;
A
#
# COMPACT_ATOMS: atom_id res chain seq x y z
N MET A 1 -14.08 32.17 -11.94
CA MET A 1 -12.63 32.20 -12.19
C MET A 1 -12.46 32.51 -13.67
N VAL A 2 -11.68 33.54 -14.02
CA VAL A 2 -11.32 33.85 -15.41
C VAL A 2 -9.84 33.51 -15.55
N MET A 3 -9.47 32.81 -16.62
CA MET A 3 -8.11 32.32 -16.88
C MET A 3 -7.74 32.61 -18.34
N ASP A 4 -6.44 32.61 -18.63
CA ASP A 4 -5.93 32.77 -20.00
C ASP A 4 -6.45 31.64 -20.90
N MET A 5 -6.83 31.99 -22.13
CA MET A 5 -7.24 31.01 -23.12
C MET A 5 -6.01 30.32 -23.71
N LEU A 6 -6.01 28.99 -23.68
CA LEU A 6 -4.95 28.14 -24.21
C LEU A 6 -5.44 27.39 -25.46
N GLY A 7 -4.51 26.71 -26.13
CA GLY A 7 -4.78 25.86 -27.27
C GLY A 7 -5.31 24.47 -26.89
N PRO A 8 -5.23 23.49 -27.81
CA PRO A 8 -5.76 22.15 -27.59
C PRO A 8 -5.02 21.40 -26.47
N SER A 9 -5.73 20.49 -25.79
CA SER A 9 -5.11 19.57 -24.85
C SER A 9 -4.31 18.47 -25.56
N LEU A 10 -3.41 17.79 -24.85
CA LEU A 10 -2.71 16.63 -25.41
C LEU A 10 -3.69 15.51 -25.77
N TRP A 11 -4.84 15.42 -25.11
CA TRP A 11 -5.93 14.51 -25.49
C TRP A 11 -6.50 14.83 -26.88
N ASP A 12 -6.76 16.12 -27.15
CA ASP A 12 -7.29 16.58 -28.44
C ASP A 12 -6.28 16.34 -29.56
N VAL A 13 -5.00 16.66 -29.32
CA VAL A 13 -3.92 16.41 -30.28
C VAL A 13 -3.78 14.91 -30.57
N TRP A 14 -3.87 14.06 -29.54
CA TRP A 14 -3.77 12.61 -29.70
C TRP A 14 -4.96 12.02 -30.46
N ASN A 15 -6.19 12.47 -30.20
CA ASN A 15 -7.38 12.03 -30.94
C ASN A 15 -7.33 12.43 -32.41
N ASN A 16 -6.86 13.63 -32.70
CA ASN A 16 -6.76 14.13 -34.08
C ASN A 16 -5.66 13.41 -34.89
N ASN A 17 -4.62 12.89 -34.23
CA ASN A 17 -3.51 12.16 -34.85
C ASN A 17 -3.70 10.64 -34.85
N SER A 18 -4.90 10.17 -35.23
CA SER A 18 -5.22 8.73 -35.34
C SER A 18 -4.88 7.92 -34.07
N HIS A 19 -5.02 8.52 -32.88
CA HIS A 19 -4.81 7.84 -31.60
C HIS A 19 -3.35 7.41 -31.35
N THR A 20 -2.37 8.11 -31.94
CA THR A 20 -0.94 7.90 -31.68
C THR A 20 -0.14 9.21 -31.73
N MET A 21 1.02 9.25 -31.04
CA MET A 21 2.00 10.34 -31.16
C MET A 21 3.39 9.78 -31.47
N SER A 22 4.21 10.54 -32.19
CA SER A 22 5.59 10.15 -32.48
C SER A 22 6.42 10.08 -31.20
N VAL A 23 7.45 9.23 -31.21
CA VAL A 23 8.37 9.07 -30.09
C VAL A 23 9.03 10.40 -29.70
N GLU A 24 9.42 11.21 -30.70
CA GLU A 24 10.02 12.53 -30.50
C GLU A 24 9.04 13.51 -29.82
N MET A 25 7.78 13.52 -30.25
CA MET A 25 6.74 14.36 -29.64
C MET A 25 6.55 13.99 -28.17
N VAL A 26 6.37 12.70 -27.86
CA VAL A 26 6.16 12.26 -26.48
C VAL A 26 7.40 12.49 -25.60
N ALA A 27 8.61 12.41 -26.16
CA ALA A 27 9.84 12.76 -25.46
C ALA A 27 9.90 14.27 -25.13
N CYS A 28 9.50 15.16 -26.05
CA CYS A 28 9.41 16.59 -25.76
C CYS A 28 8.36 16.88 -24.66
N ILE A 29 7.20 16.21 -24.74
CA ILE A 29 6.16 16.29 -23.71
C ILE A 29 6.72 15.87 -22.35
N ALA A 30 7.46 14.74 -22.29
CA ALA A 30 8.05 14.25 -21.05
C ALA A 30 8.97 15.29 -20.41
N ILE A 31 9.89 15.87 -21.20
CA ILE A 31 10.85 16.88 -20.74
C ILE A 31 10.14 18.09 -20.15
N GLU A 32 9.18 18.67 -20.88
CA GLU A 32 8.52 19.89 -20.41
C GLU A 32 7.54 19.61 -19.27
N ALA A 33 6.81 18.49 -19.29
CA ALA A 33 5.91 18.09 -18.21
C ALA A 33 6.67 17.85 -16.89
N ILE A 34 7.85 17.21 -16.93
CA ILE A 34 8.69 17.02 -15.73
C ILE A 34 9.12 18.39 -15.16
N SER A 35 9.54 19.32 -16.03
CA SER A 35 9.92 20.69 -15.66
C SER A 35 8.74 21.47 -15.03
N ILE A 36 7.53 21.32 -15.57
CA ILE A 36 6.33 21.95 -15.02
C ILE A 36 6.00 21.37 -13.63
N LEU A 37 6.02 20.04 -13.50
CA LEU A 37 5.75 19.37 -12.23
C LEU A 37 6.78 19.75 -11.17
N GLU A 38 8.07 19.80 -11.51
CA GLU A 38 9.11 20.28 -10.59
C GLU A 38 8.83 21.71 -10.08
N LYS A 39 8.46 22.63 -10.99
CA LYS A 39 8.11 24.01 -10.59
C LYS A 39 6.92 24.01 -9.62
N MET A 40 5.90 23.20 -9.87
CA MET A 40 4.76 23.05 -8.97
C MET A 40 5.17 22.46 -7.60
N HIS A 41 5.96 21.39 -7.62
CA HIS A 41 6.49 20.74 -6.44
C HIS A 41 7.35 21.69 -5.60
N SER A 42 8.17 22.54 -6.22
CA SER A 42 8.99 23.57 -5.54
C SER A 42 8.16 24.62 -4.78
N ARG A 43 6.86 24.73 -5.10
CA ARG A 43 5.90 25.57 -4.37
C ARG A 43 5.16 24.82 -3.26
N GLY A 44 5.52 23.57 -3.00
CA GLY A 44 4.93 22.75 -1.93
C GLY A 44 3.64 22.02 -2.32
N TYR A 45 3.29 21.97 -3.61
CA TYR A 45 2.05 21.35 -4.10
C TYR A 45 2.30 20.19 -5.06
N VAL A 46 1.46 19.17 -4.97
CA VAL A 46 1.28 18.12 -5.98
C VAL A 46 -0.04 18.37 -6.71
N HIS A 47 -0.08 18.04 -8.00
CA HIS A 47 -1.22 18.22 -8.88
C HIS A 47 -2.35 17.25 -8.57
N GLY A 48 -2.07 15.95 -8.43
CA GLY A 48 -3.04 14.93 -8.04
C GLY A 48 -3.96 14.43 -9.17
N ASP A 49 -3.97 15.08 -10.34
CA ASP A 49 -4.72 14.61 -11.52
C ASP A 49 -3.96 14.81 -12.84
N VAL A 50 -2.72 14.30 -12.89
CA VAL A 50 -1.88 14.33 -14.08
C VAL A 50 -2.46 13.41 -15.17
N LYS A 51 -2.84 14.00 -16.32
CA LYS A 51 -3.47 13.32 -17.46
C LYS A 51 -3.35 14.15 -18.75
N PRO A 52 -3.50 13.55 -19.95
CA PRO A 52 -3.44 14.29 -21.22
C PRO A 52 -4.35 15.51 -21.30
N GLU A 53 -5.55 15.43 -20.71
CA GLU A 53 -6.58 16.48 -20.75
C GLU A 53 -6.16 17.75 -19.98
N ASN A 54 -5.29 17.63 -18.98
CA ASN A 54 -4.84 18.74 -18.14
C ASN A 54 -3.54 19.38 -18.64
N PHE A 55 -2.95 18.86 -19.71
CA PHE A 55 -1.82 19.47 -20.40
C PHE A 55 -2.27 20.09 -21.71
N LEU A 56 -2.11 21.40 -21.84
CA LEU A 56 -2.56 22.17 -23.00
C LEU A 56 -1.37 22.81 -23.71
N LEU A 57 -1.47 22.92 -25.03
CA LEU A 57 -0.55 23.72 -25.84
C LEU A 57 -0.93 25.20 -25.79
N GLY A 58 -0.04 26.09 -26.20
CA GLY A 58 -0.39 27.49 -26.44
C GLY A 58 -1.36 27.63 -27.61
N LEU A 59 -1.89 28.85 -27.79
CA LEU A 59 -2.79 29.13 -28.91
C LEU A 59 -2.08 28.88 -30.26
N PRO A 60 -2.80 28.29 -31.25
CA PRO A 60 -2.29 28.17 -32.62
C PRO A 60 -1.84 29.53 -33.17
N ASP A 61 -0.77 29.53 -33.97
CA ASP A 61 -0.18 30.73 -34.58
C ASP A 61 0.31 31.80 -33.57
N GLY A 62 0.35 31.46 -32.27
CA GLY A 62 0.83 32.32 -31.20
C GLY A 62 2.31 32.13 -30.87
N PRO A 63 2.94 33.08 -30.15
CA PRO A 63 4.37 32.96 -29.75
C PRO A 63 4.64 31.77 -28.82
N ASP A 64 3.61 31.32 -28.10
CA ASP A 64 3.65 30.21 -27.16
C ASP A 64 3.02 28.92 -27.74
N GLU A 65 2.74 28.83 -29.04
CA GLU A 65 2.06 27.66 -29.67
C GLU A 65 2.69 26.32 -29.26
N LYS A 66 4.03 26.24 -29.31
CA LYS A 66 4.80 25.04 -28.96
C LYS A 66 5.00 24.84 -27.45
N LYS A 67 4.47 25.70 -26.59
CA LYS A 67 4.68 25.64 -25.14
C LYS A 67 3.61 24.79 -24.48
N LEU A 68 4.03 23.98 -23.51
CA LEU A 68 3.14 23.14 -22.72
C LEU A 68 2.75 23.85 -21.42
N PHE A 69 1.48 23.74 -21.05
CA PHE A 69 0.91 24.29 -19.83
C PHE A 69 0.18 23.20 -19.05
N LEU A 70 0.20 23.28 -17.72
CA LEU A 70 -0.57 22.43 -16.82
C LEU A 70 -1.73 23.24 -16.23
N VAL A 71 -2.94 22.72 -16.32
CA VAL A 71 -4.17 23.36 -15.83
C VAL A 71 -4.93 22.44 -14.87
N ASP A 72 -6.02 22.96 -14.30
CA ASP A 72 -6.92 22.25 -13.37
C ASP A 72 -6.24 21.81 -12.05
N LEU A 73 -6.01 22.80 -11.19
CA LEU A 73 -5.50 22.60 -9.84
C LEU A 73 -6.59 22.20 -8.83
N GLY A 74 -7.77 21.76 -9.28
CA GLY A 74 -8.90 21.44 -8.40
C GLY A 74 -8.65 20.28 -7.43
N LEU A 75 -7.71 19.39 -7.78
CA LEU A 75 -7.27 18.27 -6.95
C LEU A 75 -5.89 18.47 -6.32
N ALA A 76 -5.29 19.65 -6.51
CA ALA A 76 -3.97 19.94 -5.97
C ALA A 76 -3.97 19.89 -4.45
N THR A 77 -2.94 19.24 -3.88
CA THR A 77 -2.77 19.12 -2.44
C THR A 77 -1.35 19.47 -2.04
N ARG A 78 -1.15 19.77 -0.76
CA ARG A 78 0.17 20.12 -0.24
C ARG A 78 0.93 18.85 0.10
N TRP A 79 2.17 18.74 -0.38
CA TRP A 79 3.09 17.67 0.03
C TRP A 79 4.08 18.15 1.11
N GLN A 80 4.19 19.48 1.29
CA GLN A 80 5.05 20.13 2.27
C GLN A 80 4.22 21.06 3.17
N ASP A 81 4.48 21.04 4.48
CA ASP A 81 3.89 21.96 5.45
C ASP A 81 4.45 23.39 5.32
N SER A 82 3.60 24.40 5.54
CA SER A 82 3.94 25.82 5.21
C SER A 82 4.76 26.48 6.29
N ALA A 83 4.57 26.04 7.53
CA ALA A 83 5.23 26.63 8.67
C ALA A 83 6.64 26.04 8.83
N SER A 84 6.74 24.71 8.70
CA SER A 84 7.98 23.98 8.94
C SER A 84 8.82 23.71 7.69
N GLY A 85 8.21 23.74 6.49
CA GLY A 85 8.88 23.26 5.28
C GLY A 85 9.16 21.75 5.30
N LEU A 86 8.59 21.00 6.24
CA LEU A 86 8.76 19.55 6.32
C LEU A 86 7.74 18.83 5.44
N HIS A 87 8.06 17.60 5.05
CA HIS A 87 7.14 16.74 4.32
C HIS A 87 5.90 16.45 5.16
N VAL A 88 4.71 16.40 4.53
CA VAL A 88 3.47 16.02 5.23
C VAL A 88 3.55 14.60 5.77
N GLU A 89 2.84 14.36 6.86
CA GLU A 89 2.77 13.03 7.46
C GLU A 89 2.09 12.01 6.55
N TYR A 90 2.61 10.78 6.60
CA TYR A 90 2.02 9.66 5.89
C TYR A 90 0.73 9.19 6.58
N ASP A 91 -0.33 9.03 5.78
CA ASP A 91 -1.58 8.43 6.20
C ASP A 91 -2.13 7.52 5.09
N GLN A 92 -3.04 6.61 5.46
CA GLN A 92 -3.78 5.79 4.50
C GLN A 92 -5.27 5.77 4.88
N ARG A 93 -6.10 6.14 3.90
CA ARG A 93 -7.57 6.14 3.99
C ARG A 93 -8.14 5.34 2.81
N PRO A 94 -8.30 4.02 2.96
CA PRO A 94 -8.64 3.12 1.85
C PRO A 94 -9.93 3.46 1.08
N ASP A 95 -10.84 4.24 1.66
CA ASP A 95 -12.09 4.68 1.04
C ASP A 95 -12.00 6.02 0.31
N VAL A 96 -10.86 6.71 0.37
CA VAL A 96 -10.63 8.01 -0.27
C VAL A 96 -9.75 7.83 -1.50
N PHE A 97 -10.37 7.90 -2.67
CA PHE A 97 -9.67 7.99 -3.96
C PHE A 97 -9.94 9.34 -4.62
N ARG A 98 -8.92 9.91 -5.26
CA ARG A 98 -9.01 11.15 -6.06
C ARG A 98 -8.23 11.00 -7.37
N GLY A 99 -8.63 11.76 -8.37
CA GLY A 99 -7.99 11.78 -9.70
C GLY A 99 -8.57 10.76 -10.67
N THR A 100 -7.94 10.67 -11.84
CA THR A 100 -8.42 9.83 -12.94
C THR A 100 -7.89 8.40 -12.82
N VAL A 101 -8.78 7.42 -12.57
CA VAL A 101 -8.46 5.98 -12.38
C VAL A 101 -7.39 5.44 -13.34
N ARG A 102 -7.47 5.83 -14.62
CA ARG A 102 -6.56 5.39 -15.69
C ARG A 102 -5.11 5.79 -15.40
N TYR A 103 -4.87 7.03 -14.96
CA TYR A 103 -3.54 7.60 -14.82
C TYR A 103 -3.07 7.70 -13.37
N ALA A 104 -3.96 7.67 -12.37
CA ALA A 104 -3.58 7.78 -10.97
C ALA A 104 -2.57 6.71 -10.52
N SER A 105 -1.62 7.08 -9.67
CA SER A 105 -0.64 6.17 -9.06
C SER A 105 -1.31 5.03 -8.28
N VAL A 106 -0.60 3.92 -8.05
CA VAL A 106 -1.13 2.86 -7.16
C VAL A 106 -1.34 3.36 -5.74
N HIS A 107 -0.55 4.34 -5.27
CA HIS A 107 -0.67 4.87 -3.93
C HIS A 107 -1.95 5.70 -3.78
N ALA A 108 -2.35 6.46 -4.80
CA ALA A 108 -3.64 7.14 -4.85
C ALA A 108 -4.81 6.14 -4.82
N HIS A 109 -4.71 5.02 -5.57
CA HIS A 109 -5.69 3.93 -5.52
C HIS A 109 -5.82 3.29 -4.13
N LEU A 110 -4.70 3.18 -3.41
CA LEU A 110 -4.66 2.68 -2.04
C LEU A 110 -5.10 3.73 -0.99
N GLY A 111 -5.44 4.95 -1.41
CA GLY A 111 -5.86 6.03 -0.53
C GLY A 111 -4.74 6.55 0.38
N ARG A 112 -3.49 6.42 -0.03
CA ARG A 112 -2.33 6.98 0.68
C ARG A 112 -2.27 8.49 0.50
N THR A 113 -1.67 9.20 1.47
CA THR A 113 -1.32 10.60 1.30
C THR A 113 -0.54 10.78 -0.02
N CYS A 114 -0.98 11.73 -0.84
CA CYS A 114 -0.35 12.02 -2.12
C CYS A 114 0.98 12.79 -1.93
N SER A 115 1.96 12.51 -2.77
CA SER A 115 3.31 13.07 -2.73
C SER A 115 3.88 13.21 -4.15
N ARG A 116 5.09 13.77 -4.28
CA ARG A 116 5.69 14.10 -5.59
C ARG A 116 5.87 12.87 -6.50
N ARG A 117 6.07 11.68 -5.92
CA ARG A 117 6.16 10.43 -6.69
C ARG A 117 4.87 10.11 -7.43
N ASP A 118 3.72 10.52 -6.90
CA ASP A 118 2.41 10.20 -7.44
C ASP A 118 2.15 10.92 -8.77
N ASP A 119 2.53 12.20 -8.86
CA ASP A 119 2.44 12.98 -10.09
C ASP A 119 3.38 12.43 -11.17
N LEU A 120 4.59 12.01 -10.78
CA LEU A 120 5.56 11.42 -11.72
C LEU A 120 5.17 10.02 -12.19
N GLU A 121 4.61 9.18 -11.31
CA GLU A 121 4.04 7.87 -11.70
C GLU A 121 2.84 8.06 -12.64
N SER A 122 1.99 9.04 -12.35
CA SER A 122 0.85 9.37 -13.21
C SER A 122 1.31 9.88 -14.58
N LEU A 123 2.35 10.74 -14.62
CA LEU A 123 2.97 11.20 -15.86
C LEU A 123 3.54 10.01 -16.66
N ALA A 124 4.21 9.06 -16.02
CA ALA A 124 4.72 7.88 -16.71
C ALA A 124 3.60 7.10 -17.40
N TYR A 125 2.45 6.90 -16.73
CA TYR A 125 1.28 6.26 -17.35
C TYR A 125 0.68 7.10 -18.49
N THR A 126 0.65 8.42 -18.34
CA THR A 126 0.23 9.36 -19.39
C THR A 126 1.12 9.26 -20.63
N LEU A 127 2.44 9.24 -20.48
CA LEU A 127 3.38 9.13 -21.60
C LEU A 127 3.27 7.80 -22.33
N ILE A 128 3.16 6.68 -21.60
CA ILE A 128 2.96 5.36 -22.22
C ILE A 128 1.61 5.30 -22.95
N PHE A 129 0.57 5.93 -22.41
CA PHE A 129 -0.71 6.04 -23.10
C PHE A 129 -0.60 6.84 -24.41
N LEU A 130 0.06 8.00 -24.41
CA LEU A 130 0.24 8.81 -25.63
C LEU A 130 1.02 8.07 -26.72
N LEU A 131 2.00 7.24 -26.34
CA LEU A 131 2.76 6.39 -27.28
C LEU A 131 1.97 5.21 -27.81
N ARG A 132 1.28 4.46 -26.93
CA ARG A 132 0.70 3.15 -27.25
C ARG A 132 -0.79 3.18 -27.57
N GLY A 133 -1.44 4.30 -27.25
CA GLY A 133 -2.88 4.51 -27.30
C GLY A 133 -3.71 3.70 -26.30
N ARG A 134 -3.07 2.80 -25.53
CA ARG A 134 -3.72 2.01 -24.50
C ARG A 134 -2.79 1.65 -23.35
N LEU A 135 -3.40 1.41 -22.18
CA LEU A 135 -2.79 0.87 -20.98
C LEU A 135 -3.39 -0.50 -20.65
N PRO A 136 -2.62 -1.44 -20.04
CA PRO A 136 -3.07 -2.81 -19.76
C PRO A 136 -4.26 -2.95 -18.80
N TRP A 137 -4.64 -1.87 -18.12
CA TRP A 137 -5.72 -1.81 -17.13
C TRP A 137 -6.95 -1.03 -17.60
N GLN A 138 -7.14 -0.85 -18.90
CA GLN A 138 -8.39 -0.33 -19.46
C GLN A 138 -9.46 -1.43 -19.59
N GLY A 139 -10.73 -1.03 -19.59
CA GLY A 139 -11.88 -1.93 -19.82
C GLY A 139 -12.62 -2.42 -18.57
N TYR A 140 -12.09 -2.22 -17.37
CA TYR A 140 -12.79 -2.55 -16.12
C TYR A 140 -13.99 -1.63 -15.87
N GLN A 141 -15.11 -2.21 -15.44
CA GLN A 141 -16.39 -1.54 -15.15
C GLN A 141 -16.94 -1.94 -13.77
N GLY A 142 -17.97 -1.23 -13.29
CA GLY A 142 -18.64 -1.49 -12.02
C GLY A 142 -17.96 -0.85 -10.80
N GLU A 143 -18.54 -1.07 -9.62
CA GLU A 143 -18.10 -0.43 -8.36
C GLU A 143 -16.67 -0.81 -7.95
N ASN A 144 -16.23 -2.03 -8.28
CA ASN A 144 -14.89 -2.53 -7.96
C ASN A 144 -13.81 -2.15 -8.99
N LYS A 145 -14.14 -1.30 -9.97
CA LYS A 145 -13.22 -0.88 -11.03
C LYS A 145 -11.89 -0.34 -10.50
N GLY A 146 -11.92 0.51 -9.48
CA GLY A 146 -10.70 1.10 -8.88
C GLY A 146 -9.77 0.01 -8.33
N PHE A 147 -10.32 -0.93 -7.56
CA PHE A 147 -9.59 -2.07 -7.01
C PHE A 147 -8.95 -2.94 -8.10
N LEU A 148 -9.70 -3.30 -9.15
CA LEU A 148 -9.19 -4.13 -10.26
C LEU A 148 -8.08 -3.43 -11.05
N VAL A 149 -8.24 -2.13 -11.30
CA VAL A 149 -7.21 -1.31 -11.96
C VAL A 149 -5.96 -1.24 -11.10
N CYS A 150 -6.08 -1.01 -9.79
CA CYS A 150 -4.95 -0.97 -8.87
C CYS A 150 -4.20 -2.32 -8.83
N LYS A 151 -4.93 -3.44 -8.72
CA LYS A 151 -4.37 -4.79 -8.77
C LYS A 151 -3.61 -5.04 -10.08
N LYS A 152 -4.18 -4.63 -11.21
CA LYS A 152 -3.55 -4.76 -12.53
C LYS A 152 -2.29 -3.90 -12.65
N LYS A 153 -2.30 -2.68 -12.11
CA LYS A 153 -1.10 -1.80 -12.07
C LYS A 153 0.02 -2.40 -11.23
N MET A 154 -0.30 -2.89 -10.03
CA MET A 154 0.67 -3.53 -9.13
C MET A 154 1.31 -4.78 -9.73
N SER A 155 0.56 -5.55 -10.53
CA SER A 155 1.04 -6.77 -11.19
C SER A 155 1.73 -6.54 -12.53
N THR A 156 1.69 -5.33 -13.09
CA THR A 156 2.31 -5.01 -14.39
C THR A 156 3.72 -4.47 -14.16
N SER A 157 4.75 -5.22 -14.55
CA SER A 157 6.14 -4.77 -14.46
C SER A 157 6.45 -3.64 -15.47
N PRO A 158 7.49 -2.82 -15.23
CA PRO A 158 7.97 -1.85 -16.21
C PRO A 158 8.31 -2.50 -17.57
N ASP A 159 8.91 -3.69 -17.57
CA ASP A 159 9.15 -4.49 -18.79
C ASP A 159 7.87 -4.79 -19.56
N SER A 160 6.83 -5.27 -18.87
CA SER A 160 5.55 -5.60 -19.50
C SER A 160 4.83 -4.35 -20.01
N LEU A 161 4.89 -3.25 -19.25
CA LEU A 161 4.27 -1.99 -19.61
C LEU A 161 4.95 -1.35 -20.82
N CYS A 162 6.28 -1.46 -20.91
CA CYS A 162 7.13 -0.77 -21.88
C CYS A 162 7.70 -1.69 -22.96
N CYS A 163 7.16 -2.90 -23.14
CA CYS A 163 7.75 -3.93 -24.02
C CYS A 163 8.01 -3.51 -25.47
N LEU A 164 7.32 -2.47 -25.96
CA LEU A 164 7.47 -1.91 -27.32
C LEU A 164 7.83 -0.42 -27.29
N CYS A 165 8.25 0.10 -26.13
CA CYS A 165 8.61 1.51 -25.95
C CYS A 165 10.13 1.67 -26.01
N PRO A 166 10.64 2.83 -26.46
CA PRO A 166 12.06 3.15 -26.35
C PRO A 166 12.57 3.09 -24.90
N GLN A 167 13.83 2.69 -24.73
CA GLN A 167 14.46 2.45 -23.43
C GLN A 167 14.31 3.60 -22.42
N PRO A 168 14.39 4.90 -22.79
CA PRO A 168 14.16 6.01 -21.85
C PRO A 168 12.82 5.98 -21.12
N PHE A 169 11.73 5.56 -21.79
CA PHE A 169 10.41 5.47 -21.17
C PHE A 169 10.36 4.37 -20.12
N LYS A 170 10.98 3.22 -20.41
CA LYS A 170 11.11 2.13 -19.44
C LYS A 170 11.93 2.57 -18.23
N GLN A 171 13.08 3.21 -18.44
CA GLN A 171 13.93 3.73 -17.36
C GLN A 171 13.20 4.76 -16.50
N PHE A 172 12.39 5.63 -17.11
CA PHE A 172 11.57 6.59 -16.37
C PHE A 172 10.51 5.88 -15.51
N VAL A 173 9.77 4.92 -16.07
CA VAL A 173 8.80 4.10 -15.33
C VAL A 173 9.49 3.37 -14.17
N GLU A 174 10.62 2.70 -14.43
CA GLU A 174 11.40 1.99 -13.41
C GLU A 174 11.86 2.91 -12.29
N TYR A 175 12.28 4.13 -12.61
CA TYR A 175 12.68 5.11 -11.62
C TYR A 175 11.50 5.54 -10.73
N VAL A 176 10.40 6.00 -11.33
CA VAL A 176 9.30 6.63 -10.57
C VAL A 176 8.54 5.65 -9.68
N VAL A 177 8.36 4.39 -10.11
CA VAL A 177 7.62 3.39 -9.33
C VAL A 177 8.37 2.89 -8.09
N ASN A 178 9.66 3.23 -7.96
CA ASN A 178 10.51 2.85 -6.83
C ASN A 178 10.80 4.03 -5.88
N LEU A 179 10.28 5.23 -6.14
CA LEU A 179 10.43 6.39 -5.26
C LEU A 179 9.73 6.18 -3.91
N LYS A 180 10.40 6.54 -2.81
CA LYS A 180 9.78 6.60 -1.49
C LYS A 180 8.86 7.82 -1.36
N PHE A 181 7.98 7.80 -0.39
CA PHE A 181 6.95 8.82 -0.15
C PHE A 181 7.55 10.23 0.03
N ASP A 182 8.63 10.34 0.80
CA ASP A 182 9.31 11.60 1.13
C ASP A 182 10.60 11.82 0.32
N GLU A 183 10.91 10.95 -0.64
CA GLU A 183 12.10 11.07 -1.47
C GLU A 183 12.00 12.30 -2.38
N GLU A 184 13.09 13.07 -2.47
CA GLU A 184 13.23 14.16 -3.43
C GLU A 184 13.49 13.58 -4.83
N PRO A 185 12.60 13.77 -5.82
CA PRO A 185 12.85 13.26 -7.14
C PRO A 185 14.01 14.01 -7.82
N ASN A 186 14.95 13.28 -8.41
CA ASN A 186 15.95 13.87 -9.30
C ASN A 186 15.34 14.19 -10.68
N TYR A 187 14.61 15.30 -10.77
CA TYR A 187 13.93 15.75 -11.99
C TYR A 187 14.90 15.90 -13.17
N ALA A 188 16.11 16.42 -12.93
CA ALA A 188 17.13 16.57 -13.97
C ALA A 188 17.59 15.23 -14.54
N LYS A 189 17.74 14.19 -13.71
CA LYS A 189 18.00 12.82 -14.20
C LYS A 189 16.85 12.33 -15.07
N CYS A 190 15.60 12.51 -14.64
CA CYS A 190 14.43 12.12 -15.43
C CYS A 190 14.39 12.80 -16.81
N ILE A 191 14.68 14.11 -16.87
CA ILE A 191 14.76 14.87 -18.12
C ILE A 191 15.87 14.30 -19.01
N SER A 192 17.05 14.04 -18.45
CA SER A 192 18.22 13.58 -19.21
C SER A 192 18.04 12.21 -19.89
N LEU A 193 17.07 11.40 -19.43
CA LEU A 193 16.73 10.12 -20.10
C LEU A 193 16.28 10.35 -21.54
N PHE A 194 15.61 11.47 -21.81
CA PHE A 194 14.99 11.76 -23.10
C PHE A 194 15.89 12.56 -24.05
N ASP A 195 17.02 13.09 -23.58
CA ASP A 195 17.94 13.93 -24.36
C ASP A 195 18.42 13.23 -25.65
N GLY A 196 18.65 11.92 -25.61
CA GLY A 196 19.07 11.14 -26.78
C GLY A 196 17.98 10.96 -27.85
N ILE A 197 16.71 11.22 -27.52
CA ILE A 197 15.59 11.13 -28.46
C ILE A 197 15.36 12.48 -29.14
N VAL A 198 15.47 13.58 -28.39
CA VAL A 198 15.25 14.92 -28.93
C VAL A 198 16.51 15.45 -29.61
N GLY A 199 16.42 15.71 -30.90
CA GLY A 199 17.53 16.31 -31.66
C GLY A 199 18.02 17.64 -31.05
N PRO A 200 19.28 18.03 -31.28
CA PRO A 200 19.87 19.23 -30.65
C PRO A 200 19.25 20.55 -31.14
N ASN A 201 18.55 20.54 -32.28
CA ASN A 201 17.95 21.73 -32.86
C ASN A 201 16.55 22.03 -32.28
N LEU A 202 16.49 22.99 -31.38
CA LEU A 202 15.26 23.41 -30.68
C LEU A 202 14.16 23.89 -31.63
N ASN A 203 14.53 24.52 -32.75
CA ASN A 203 13.56 25.11 -33.68
C ASN A 203 12.70 24.06 -34.39
N ILE A 204 13.25 22.84 -34.54
CA ILE A 204 12.59 21.73 -35.25
C ILE A 204 11.75 20.88 -34.28
N ARG A 205 11.98 21.01 -32.96
CA ARG A 205 11.22 20.24 -31.96
C ARG A 205 9.73 20.56 -32.06
N PRO A 206 8.86 19.55 -31.88
CA PRO A 206 7.41 19.74 -31.91
C PRO A 206 6.89 20.50 -30.67
N ILE A 207 7.63 20.49 -29.55
CA ILE A 207 7.32 21.26 -28.34
C ILE A 207 8.59 21.99 -27.84
N ASN A 208 8.40 23.19 -27.31
CA ASN A 208 9.45 23.97 -26.66
C ASN A 208 9.85 23.31 -25.33
N THR A 209 11.13 23.03 -25.17
CA THR A 209 11.74 22.34 -24.02
C THR A 209 12.78 23.21 -23.30
N GLU A 210 12.85 24.51 -23.63
CA GLU A 210 13.75 25.47 -22.97
C GLU A 210 13.47 25.61 -21.48
N GLY A 211 12.22 25.40 -21.06
CA GLY A 211 11.82 25.38 -19.65
C GLY A 211 12.63 24.38 -18.83
N ALA A 212 13.00 23.26 -19.45
CA ALA A 212 13.79 22.19 -18.83
C ALA A 212 15.31 22.40 -18.92
N GLN A 213 15.82 23.21 -19.87
CA GLN A 213 17.27 23.41 -20.04
C GLN A 213 17.94 24.00 -18.79
N LYS A 214 17.24 24.88 -18.06
CA LYS A 214 17.75 25.44 -16.80
C LYS A 214 18.11 24.36 -15.78
N LEU A 215 17.43 23.22 -15.80
CA LEU A 215 17.64 22.09 -14.89
C LEU A 215 18.87 21.28 -15.30
N THR A 216 19.02 20.98 -16.59
CA THR A 216 20.20 20.27 -17.11
C THR A 216 21.48 21.09 -16.97
N TYR A 217 21.43 22.43 -17.14
CA TYR A 217 22.59 23.31 -16.92
C TYR A 217 23.03 23.40 -15.45
N GLN A 218 22.09 23.36 -14.48
CA GLN A 218 22.44 23.33 -13.06
C GLN A 218 23.19 22.06 -12.65
N VAL A 219 22.87 20.93 -13.28
CA VAL A 219 23.62 19.67 -13.12
C VAL A 219 24.95 19.71 -13.87
N GLY A 220 25.01 20.34 -15.04
CA GLY A 220 26.23 20.51 -15.83
C GLY A 220 27.36 21.24 -15.08
N LYS A 221 27.04 22.20 -14.20
CA LYS A 221 28.05 22.84 -13.32
C LYS A 221 28.60 21.94 -12.22
N LYS A 222 27.93 20.83 -11.89
CA LYS A 222 28.42 19.80 -10.95
C LYS A 222 29.15 18.64 -11.64
N ARG A 223 29.21 18.60 -12.97
CA ARG A 223 29.93 17.59 -13.75
C ARG A 223 31.25 18.14 -14.28
N GLY A 224 32.29 18.07 -13.45
CA GLY A 224 33.55 17.51 -13.97
C GLY A 224 33.25 16.07 -14.40
N ARG A 225 33.71 15.67 -15.60
CA ARG A 225 33.49 14.36 -16.23
C ARG A 225 33.28 13.24 -15.19
N VAL A 226 32.06 12.71 -15.11
CA VAL A 226 31.84 11.37 -14.57
C VAL A 226 31.70 10.48 -15.81
N PRO A 227 32.57 9.47 -16.00
CA PRO A 227 32.37 8.51 -17.07
C PRO A 227 31.03 7.79 -16.83
N THR A 228 30.44 7.26 -17.88
CA THR A 228 29.55 6.10 -17.76
C THR A 228 30.34 4.97 -17.11
N GLU A 229 30.45 4.99 -15.79
CA GLU A 229 30.80 3.84 -14.99
C GLU A 229 29.49 3.13 -14.70
N ASP A 230 29.40 1.91 -15.22
CA ASP A 230 28.51 0.89 -14.71
C ASP A 230 28.76 0.78 -13.19
N GLU A 231 28.00 1.50 -12.38
CA GLU A 231 27.91 1.26 -10.93
C GLU A 231 27.11 -0.04 -10.70
N ASP A 232 27.71 -1.15 -11.11
CA ASP A 232 27.47 -2.48 -10.54
C ASP A 232 28.28 -2.57 -9.24
N ASP A 233 27.72 -2.07 -8.15
CA ASP A 233 27.72 -2.67 -6.80
C ASP A 233 27.31 -1.65 -5.73
N GLU A 234 26.07 -1.76 -5.23
CA GLU A 234 25.78 -1.66 -3.79
C GLU A 234 24.32 -2.05 -3.52
N GLN A 235 24.15 -3.32 -3.18
CA GLN A 235 22.90 -4.00 -2.77
C GLN A 235 21.83 -4.10 -3.87
N PRO A 236 21.13 -5.24 -4.02
CA PRO A 236 19.95 -5.28 -4.88
C PRO A 236 18.93 -4.31 -4.31
N LYS A 237 18.81 -3.11 -4.91
CA LYS A 237 17.74 -2.16 -4.62
C LYS A 237 16.45 -2.95 -4.79
N LYS A 238 15.75 -3.22 -3.68
CA LYS A 238 14.53 -4.04 -3.67
C LYS A 238 13.57 -3.45 -4.69
N LYS A 239 13.43 -4.12 -5.84
CA LYS A 239 12.46 -3.74 -6.87
C LYS A 239 11.08 -3.84 -6.25
N VAL A 240 10.40 -2.71 -6.08
CA VAL A 240 9.13 -2.60 -5.34
C VAL A 240 8.01 -3.34 -6.09
N ARG A 241 8.09 -3.44 -7.43
CA ARG A 241 7.10 -4.13 -8.28
C ARG A 241 7.78 -5.14 -9.20
N MET A 242 7.89 -6.39 -8.73
CA MET A 242 8.50 -7.52 -9.45
C MET A 242 7.49 -8.40 -10.21
N GLY A 243 6.20 -8.07 -10.19
CA GLY A 243 5.11 -8.96 -10.64
C GLY A 243 4.41 -9.65 -9.48
N MET A 244 3.56 -10.65 -9.77
CA MET A 244 2.74 -11.33 -8.76
C MET A 244 3.64 -11.98 -7.69
N PRO A 245 3.53 -11.59 -6.41
CA PRO A 245 4.34 -12.17 -5.34
C PRO A 245 4.02 -13.65 -5.09
N ALA A 246 5.01 -14.38 -4.59
CA ALA A 246 4.81 -15.69 -4.01
C ALA A 246 4.02 -15.57 -2.68
N THR A 247 3.24 -16.60 -2.37
CA THR A 247 2.57 -16.74 -1.07
C THR A 247 3.59 -16.74 0.07
N GLN A 248 3.35 -15.95 1.11
CA GLN A 248 4.31 -15.73 2.21
C GLN A 248 3.60 -15.64 3.56
N TRP A 249 4.18 -16.28 4.56
CA TRP A 249 3.84 -16.06 5.95
C TRP A 249 4.39 -14.71 6.41
N ILE A 250 3.52 -13.91 7.03
CA ILE A 250 3.91 -12.68 7.69
C ILE A 250 3.71 -12.86 9.18
N SER A 251 4.81 -12.74 9.89
CA SER A 251 4.92 -13.04 11.31
C SER A 251 5.27 -11.76 12.06
N VAL A 252 4.51 -11.44 13.10
CA VAL A 252 4.69 -10.23 13.90
C VAL A 252 5.06 -10.60 15.33
N TYR A 253 6.17 -10.06 15.82
CA TYR A 253 6.73 -10.42 17.12
C TYR A 253 6.93 -9.18 17.97
N ASN A 254 6.53 -9.24 19.24
CA ASN A 254 6.92 -8.26 20.25
C ASN A 254 7.91 -8.88 21.23
N ALA A 255 8.94 -8.14 21.62
CA ALA A 255 9.80 -8.53 22.73
C ALA A 255 9.00 -8.48 24.04
N ARG A 256 8.94 -9.60 24.77
CA ARG A 256 8.30 -9.69 26.08
C ARG A 256 9.19 -10.42 27.08
N ARG A 257 8.88 -10.22 28.37
CA ARG A 257 9.46 -11.01 29.47
C ARG A 257 9.21 -12.50 29.24
N PRO A 258 10.14 -13.37 29.65
CA PRO A 258 9.97 -14.81 29.52
C PRO A 258 8.66 -15.33 30.13
N MET A 259 7.88 -16.11 29.36
CA MET A 259 6.67 -16.83 29.77
C MET A 259 6.58 -18.24 29.13
N LYS A 260 5.88 -19.19 29.75
CA LYS A 260 5.63 -20.50 29.14
C LYS A 260 4.77 -20.32 27.89
N GLN A 261 5.23 -20.86 26.75
CA GLN A 261 4.52 -20.81 25.46
C GLN A 261 4.61 -22.17 24.75
N ARG A 262 3.56 -22.53 24.02
CA ARG A 262 3.47 -23.70 23.15
C ARG A 262 2.88 -23.30 21.81
N TYR A 263 3.37 -23.93 20.75
CA TYR A 263 2.85 -23.71 19.41
C TYR A 263 2.66 -25.04 18.70
N HIS A 264 1.63 -25.09 17.86
CA HIS A 264 1.34 -26.20 16.95
C HIS A 264 1.04 -25.63 15.57
N TYR A 265 1.51 -26.28 14.52
CA TYR A 265 1.26 -25.88 13.13
C TYR A 265 1.04 -27.13 12.29
N ASN A 266 0.44 -26.96 11.10
CA ASN A 266 -0.01 -28.07 10.27
C ASN A 266 -0.97 -29.02 11.00
N VAL A 267 -1.82 -28.45 11.86
CA VAL A 267 -2.80 -29.20 12.64
C VAL A 267 -4.05 -29.40 11.79
N ALA A 268 -4.48 -30.64 11.64
CA ALA A 268 -5.75 -30.98 11.00
C ALA A 268 -6.89 -30.93 12.03
N ASP A 269 -8.12 -30.71 11.56
CA ASP A 269 -9.34 -30.57 12.37
C ASP A 269 -9.46 -31.63 13.48
N ALA A 270 -9.28 -32.90 13.15
CA ALA A 270 -9.41 -34.02 14.09
C ALA A 270 -8.39 -34.00 15.25
N ARG A 271 -7.26 -33.31 15.08
CA ARG A 271 -6.21 -33.21 16.11
C ARG A 271 -6.29 -31.92 16.93
N LEU A 272 -7.14 -30.98 16.53
CA LEU A 272 -7.26 -29.69 17.20
C LEU A 272 -7.64 -29.85 18.69
N PRO A 273 -8.64 -30.66 19.08
CA PRO A 273 -9.01 -30.80 20.49
C PRO A 273 -7.87 -31.34 21.35
N GLN A 274 -7.16 -32.37 20.87
CA GLN A 274 -6.04 -32.99 21.59
C GLN A 274 -4.92 -31.98 21.93
N HIS A 275 -4.62 -31.05 21.02
CA HIS A 275 -3.61 -30.03 21.24
C HIS A 275 -4.09 -28.95 22.22
N ILE A 276 -5.36 -28.55 22.14
CA ILE A 276 -5.95 -27.53 23.01
C ILE A 276 -6.09 -28.07 24.43
N ASP A 277 -6.62 -29.27 24.61
CA ASP A 277 -6.84 -29.89 25.92
C ASP A 277 -5.51 -30.05 26.68
N LYS A 278 -4.48 -30.56 25.99
CA LYS A 278 -3.13 -30.67 26.56
C LYS A 278 -2.52 -29.31 26.91
N GLY A 279 -2.83 -28.25 26.16
CA GLY A 279 -2.40 -26.90 26.50
C GLY A 279 -3.11 -26.35 27.73
N ASN A 280 -4.42 -26.59 27.86
CA ASN A 280 -5.23 -26.18 29.00
C ASN A 280 -4.80 -26.90 30.30
N GLU A 281 -4.52 -28.20 30.23
CA GLU A 281 -3.94 -28.97 31.36
C GLU A 281 -2.62 -28.37 31.86
N ASP A 282 -1.85 -27.78 30.93
CA ASP A 282 -0.59 -27.12 31.19
C ASP A 282 -0.70 -25.65 31.67
N GLY A 283 -1.93 -25.15 31.85
CA GLY A 283 -2.24 -23.77 32.23
C GLY A 283 -1.99 -22.75 31.12
N LEU A 284 -2.02 -23.18 29.85
CA LEU A 284 -1.82 -22.32 28.68
C LEU A 284 -3.15 -22.06 27.99
N PHE A 285 -3.39 -20.80 27.60
CA PHE A 285 -4.56 -20.42 26.80
C PHE A 285 -4.15 -20.01 25.40
N ILE A 286 -5.02 -20.26 24.42
CA ILE A 286 -4.81 -19.84 23.04
C ILE A 286 -4.77 -18.30 22.99
N SER A 287 -3.69 -17.75 22.44
CA SER A 287 -3.49 -16.32 22.27
C SER A 287 -3.55 -15.87 20.82
N SER A 288 -3.25 -16.76 19.86
CA SER A 288 -3.36 -16.49 18.44
C SER A 288 -3.64 -17.77 17.67
N VAL A 289 -4.40 -17.65 16.58
CA VAL A 289 -4.71 -18.73 15.65
C VAL A 289 -4.52 -18.26 14.21
N ALA A 290 -4.15 -19.18 13.33
CA ALA A 290 -4.02 -18.92 11.89
C ALA A 290 -4.45 -20.16 11.10
N SER A 291 -4.75 -19.98 9.81
CA SER A 291 -4.99 -21.09 8.89
C SER A 291 -4.25 -20.90 7.58
N CYS A 292 -3.86 -22.01 6.96
CA CYS A 292 -3.30 -22.09 5.62
C CYS A 292 -3.73 -23.41 4.98
N GLN A 293 -4.38 -23.37 3.81
CA GLN A 293 -4.81 -24.57 3.06
C GLN A 293 -5.58 -25.60 3.93
N ASN A 294 -6.43 -25.09 4.84
CA ASN A 294 -7.22 -25.88 5.81
C ASN A 294 -6.44 -26.54 6.95
N LEU A 295 -5.18 -26.15 7.14
CA LEU A 295 -4.40 -26.54 8.31
C LEU A 295 -4.29 -25.37 9.29
N TRP A 296 -4.36 -25.68 10.58
CA TRP A 296 -4.34 -24.71 11.65
C TRP A 296 -2.93 -24.52 12.22
N ALA A 297 -2.65 -23.28 12.60
CA ALA A 297 -1.58 -22.93 13.52
C ALA A 297 -2.18 -22.33 14.79
N LEU A 298 -1.72 -22.83 15.94
CA LEU A 298 -2.18 -22.45 17.27
C LEU A 298 -0.99 -21.97 18.08
N ILE A 299 -1.17 -20.88 18.81
CA ILE A 299 -0.21 -20.41 19.81
C ILE A 299 -0.94 -20.27 21.14
N MET A 300 -0.33 -20.84 22.17
CA MET A 300 -0.84 -20.86 23.53
C MET A 300 0.23 -20.35 24.47
N ASP A 301 -0.12 -19.43 25.37
CA ASP A 301 0.82 -18.90 26.36
C ASP A 301 0.17 -18.70 27.74
N ALA A 302 1.02 -18.65 28.76
CA ALA A 302 0.62 -18.41 30.15
C ALA A 302 0.41 -16.91 30.46
N GLY A 303 0.73 -16.01 29.53
CA GLY A 303 0.74 -14.56 29.73
C GLY A 303 -0.50 -13.83 29.22
N THR A 304 -1.57 -14.56 28.87
CA THR A 304 -2.80 -14.00 28.31
C THR A 304 -3.64 -13.22 29.32
N GLY A 305 -3.59 -13.62 30.60
CA GLY A 305 -4.48 -13.12 31.64
C GLY A 305 -5.91 -13.66 31.55
N PHE A 306 -6.18 -14.63 30.67
CA PHE A 306 -7.50 -15.25 30.56
C PHE A 306 -7.77 -16.19 31.73
N THR A 307 -9.05 -16.29 32.12
CA THR A 307 -9.50 -17.14 33.24
C THR A 307 -10.27 -18.37 32.79
N ALA A 308 -10.88 -18.31 31.61
CA ALA A 308 -11.55 -19.43 30.96
C ALA A 308 -11.57 -19.18 29.45
N GLN A 309 -11.61 -20.27 28.66
CA GLN A 309 -11.63 -20.20 27.21
C GLN A 309 -12.56 -21.28 26.66
N VAL A 310 -13.30 -20.92 25.61
CA VAL A 310 -14.12 -21.82 24.81
C VAL A 310 -13.75 -21.63 23.34
N TYR A 311 -13.92 -22.67 22.54
CA TYR A 311 -13.66 -22.61 21.12
C TYR A 311 -14.71 -23.37 20.33
N GLU A 312 -14.89 -23.00 19.08
CA GLU A 312 -15.71 -23.71 18.12
C GLU A 312 -14.98 -23.80 16.79
N LEU A 313 -14.86 -25.02 16.28
CA LEU A 313 -14.50 -25.29 14.90
C LEU A 313 -15.79 -25.50 14.12
N SER A 314 -16.18 -24.51 13.33
CA SER A 314 -17.43 -24.53 12.57
C SER A 314 -17.17 -24.70 11.07
N PRO A 315 -17.99 -25.47 10.35
CA PRO A 315 -17.92 -25.54 8.89
C PRO A 315 -18.36 -24.23 8.20
N CYS A 316 -19.00 -23.32 8.93
CA CYS A 316 -19.36 -22.00 8.42
C CYS A 316 -18.42 -20.91 8.96
N PHE A 317 -18.19 -19.88 8.14
CA PHE A 317 -17.33 -18.76 8.51
C PHE A 317 -18.06 -17.86 9.53
N LEU A 318 -17.62 -17.95 10.79
CA LEU A 318 -18.19 -17.31 11.98
C LEU A 318 -19.65 -17.70 12.25
N HIS A 319 -19.84 -18.77 13.02
CA HIS A 319 -21.14 -19.25 13.47
C HIS A 319 -21.81 -18.23 14.42
N LYS A 320 -22.86 -17.56 13.92
CA LYS A 320 -23.47 -16.41 14.58
C LYS A 320 -24.15 -16.79 15.90
N GLU A 321 -24.95 -17.86 15.88
CA GLU A 321 -25.74 -18.32 17.02
C GLU A 321 -24.84 -18.68 18.19
N TRP A 322 -23.76 -19.45 17.93
CA TRP A 322 -22.77 -19.82 18.96
C TRP A 322 -22.05 -18.59 19.55
N ILE A 323 -21.65 -17.62 18.72
CA ILE A 323 -21.01 -16.39 19.19
C ILE A 323 -21.96 -15.59 20.09
N MET A 324 -23.22 -15.45 19.68
CA MET A 324 -24.23 -14.69 20.45
C MET A 324 -24.49 -15.35 21.82
N GLU A 325 -24.66 -16.67 21.85
CA GLU A 325 -24.84 -17.43 23.09
C GLU A 325 -23.67 -17.24 24.07
N HIS A 326 -22.43 -17.18 23.55
CA HIS A 326 -21.24 -17.03 24.38
C HIS A 326 -20.98 -15.59 24.82
N TRP A 327 -21.39 -14.59 24.03
CA TRP A 327 -21.43 -13.20 24.49
C TRP A 327 -22.37 -13.01 25.68
N GLU A 328 -23.55 -13.65 25.70
CA GLU A 328 -24.46 -13.61 26.86
C GLU A 328 -23.84 -14.23 28.12
N LYS A 329 -22.91 -15.18 27.95
CA LYS A 329 -22.13 -15.81 29.02
C LYS A 329 -20.86 -15.04 29.41
N ASN A 330 -20.69 -13.81 28.90
CA ASN A 330 -19.51 -12.94 29.10
C ASN A 330 -18.19 -13.51 28.58
N TYR A 331 -18.23 -14.37 27.55
CA TYR A 331 -17.05 -14.70 26.77
C TYR A 331 -16.90 -13.68 25.63
N TYR A 332 -15.67 -13.27 25.31
CA TYR A 332 -15.41 -12.36 24.19
C TYR A 332 -14.46 -13.00 23.21
N ILE A 333 -14.66 -12.75 21.91
CA ILE A 333 -13.77 -13.26 20.86
C ILE A 333 -12.35 -12.73 21.10
N SER A 334 -11.42 -13.66 21.24
CA SER A 334 -10.02 -13.40 21.59
C SER A 334 -9.06 -13.80 20.47
N ALA A 335 -9.44 -14.77 19.64
CA ALA A 335 -8.68 -15.24 18.50
C ALA A 335 -9.64 -15.81 17.44
N ILE A 336 -9.38 -15.55 16.16
CA ILE A 336 -10.17 -16.06 15.03
C ILE A 336 -9.25 -16.40 13.85
N ALA A 337 -9.57 -17.48 13.15
CA ALA A 337 -9.00 -17.81 11.85
C ALA A 337 -10.05 -18.49 10.97
N GLY A 338 -10.01 -18.24 9.67
CA GLY A 338 -10.81 -18.94 8.68
C GLY A 338 -9.94 -19.77 7.76
N ALA A 339 -10.43 -20.92 7.36
CA ALA A 339 -9.79 -21.81 6.41
C ALA A 339 -10.24 -21.51 4.97
N SER A 340 -9.54 -22.06 3.99
CA SER A 340 -9.85 -21.85 2.58
C SER A 340 -11.15 -22.53 2.14
N ASN A 341 -11.58 -23.58 2.85
CA ASN A 341 -12.81 -24.33 2.60
C ASN A 341 -14.08 -23.69 3.19
N GLY A 342 -13.99 -22.51 3.83
CA GLY A 342 -15.13 -21.86 4.46
C GLY A 342 -15.27 -22.10 5.96
N SER A 343 -14.52 -23.05 6.53
CA SER A 343 -14.56 -23.31 7.97
C SER A 343 -13.87 -22.21 8.77
N SER A 344 -14.19 -22.11 10.05
CA SER A 344 -13.54 -21.17 10.95
C SER A 344 -13.32 -21.75 12.34
N LEU A 345 -12.22 -21.34 12.96
CA LEU A 345 -11.95 -21.55 14.36
C LEU A 345 -12.16 -20.23 15.08
N VAL A 346 -13.15 -20.18 15.98
CA VAL A 346 -13.43 -19.04 16.84
C VAL A 346 -13.08 -19.40 18.26
N VAL A 347 -12.27 -18.56 18.92
CA VAL A 347 -11.86 -18.74 20.31
C VAL A 347 -12.35 -17.55 21.13
N MET A 348 -13.18 -17.81 22.14
CA MET A 348 -13.72 -16.79 23.04
C MET A 348 -13.22 -17.01 24.47
N SER A 349 -12.82 -15.93 25.15
CA SER A 349 -12.16 -16.00 26.46
C SER A 349 -12.84 -15.09 27.49
N LYS A 350 -12.74 -15.49 28.76
CA LYS A 350 -13.04 -14.67 29.96
C LYS A 350 -11.76 -14.09 30.55
N GLY A 351 -11.89 -13.03 31.34
CA GLY A 351 -10.74 -12.29 31.90
C GLY A 351 -10.13 -11.30 30.90
N THR A 352 -10.84 -10.99 29.80
CA THR A 352 -10.45 -9.91 28.90
C THR A 352 -10.78 -8.55 29.52
N LEU A 353 -10.16 -7.48 29.00
CA LEU A 353 -10.51 -6.10 29.35
C LEU A 353 -11.71 -5.57 28.53
N TYR A 354 -12.33 -6.42 27.72
CA TYR A 354 -13.37 -6.01 26.79
C TYR A 354 -14.70 -5.83 27.52
N MET A 355 -15.39 -4.74 27.22
CA MET A 355 -16.71 -4.44 27.80
C MET A 355 -17.82 -4.81 26.82
N GLN A 356 -17.60 -4.53 25.54
CA GLN A 356 -18.57 -4.75 24.47
C GLN A 356 -17.85 -5.14 23.20
N GLN A 357 -18.41 -6.07 22.42
CA GLN A 357 -17.88 -6.48 21.13
C GLN A 357 -18.90 -6.30 20.01
N SER A 358 -18.38 -6.14 18.79
CA SER A 358 -19.15 -6.19 17.56
C SER A 358 -18.25 -6.77 16.48
N TYR A 359 -18.79 -7.59 15.59
CA TYR A 359 -18.05 -8.09 14.43
C TYR A 359 -18.81 -7.81 13.14
N LYS A 360 -18.07 -7.80 12.03
CA LYS A 360 -18.62 -7.70 10.68
C LYS A 360 -17.94 -8.70 9.76
N VAL A 361 -18.75 -9.42 8.99
CA VAL A 361 -18.32 -10.24 7.86
C VAL A 361 -18.68 -9.52 6.56
N SER A 362 -17.75 -9.47 5.61
CA SER A 362 -17.88 -8.69 4.37
C SER A 362 -17.04 -9.31 3.25
N ASP A 363 -17.49 -9.22 2.00
CA ASP A 363 -16.73 -9.74 0.85
C ASP A 363 -15.59 -8.79 0.42
N SER A 364 -15.51 -7.62 1.04
CA SER A 364 -14.42 -6.64 0.90
C SER A 364 -14.02 -6.07 2.27
N PHE A 365 -12.79 -5.57 2.39
CA PHE A 365 -12.29 -5.03 3.65
C PHE A 365 -13.19 -3.88 4.17
N PRO A 366 -13.84 -4.02 5.35
CA PRO A 366 -14.96 -3.16 5.73
C PRO A 366 -14.53 -1.83 6.38
N PHE A 367 -13.62 -1.07 5.74
CA PHE A 367 -13.02 0.15 6.31
C PHE A 367 -14.05 1.21 6.75
N LYS A 368 -15.10 1.46 5.95
CA LYS A 368 -16.16 2.43 6.31
C LYS A 368 -16.85 2.07 7.64
N TRP A 369 -17.07 0.78 7.89
CA TRP A 369 -17.65 0.30 9.15
C TRP A 369 -16.66 0.44 10.31
N ILE A 370 -15.39 0.10 10.09
CA ILE A 370 -14.30 0.28 11.06
C ILE A 370 -14.19 1.76 11.47
N ASN A 371 -14.15 2.67 10.49
CA ASN A 371 -14.04 4.10 10.74
C ASN A 371 -15.26 4.66 11.53
N LYS A 372 -16.47 4.18 11.23
CA LYS A 372 -17.65 4.49 12.05
C LYS A 372 -17.49 3.99 13.50
N LYS A 373 -17.01 2.75 13.67
CA LYS A 373 -16.82 2.12 14.98
C LYS A 373 -15.71 2.75 15.82
N TRP A 374 -14.64 3.25 15.21
CA TRP A 374 -13.62 4.04 15.90
C TRP A 374 -14.21 5.28 16.58
N LYS A 375 -15.17 5.97 15.94
CA LYS A 375 -15.89 7.12 16.54
C LYS A 375 -16.75 6.73 17.74
N GLU A 376 -17.16 5.46 17.82
CA GLU A 376 -17.91 4.86 18.94
C GLU A 376 -16.99 4.25 20.02
N ALA A 377 -15.67 4.52 19.96
CA ALA A 377 -14.64 3.99 20.86
C ALA A 377 -14.48 2.45 20.84
N PHE A 378 -14.87 1.81 19.74
CA PHE A 378 -14.50 0.42 19.45
C PHE A 378 -13.18 0.39 18.69
N TYR A 379 -12.33 -0.58 18.99
CA TYR A 379 -11.06 -0.79 18.28
C TYR A 379 -11.00 -2.22 17.76
N VAL A 380 -10.38 -2.44 16.59
CA VAL A 380 -10.15 -3.77 16.04
C VAL A 380 -9.26 -4.55 16.99
N THR A 381 -9.70 -5.74 17.37
CA THR A 381 -8.98 -6.63 18.30
C THR A 381 -8.67 -7.99 17.69
N ALA A 382 -9.39 -8.40 16.65
CA ALA A 382 -9.09 -9.59 15.89
C ALA A 382 -9.60 -9.46 14.45
N MET A 383 -8.90 -10.10 13.51
CA MET A 383 -9.30 -10.18 12.12
C MET A 383 -9.04 -11.59 11.60
N ALA A 384 -9.86 -12.04 10.67
CA ALA A 384 -9.65 -13.29 9.94
C ALA A 384 -10.20 -13.17 8.53
N THR A 385 -9.82 -14.10 7.68
CA THR A 385 -10.32 -14.25 6.33
C THR A 385 -10.68 -15.70 6.07
N SER A 386 -11.61 -15.91 5.14
CA SER A 386 -11.95 -17.23 4.61
C SER A 386 -12.29 -17.06 3.12
N GLY A 387 -11.41 -17.54 2.25
CA GLY A 387 -11.46 -17.20 0.83
C GLY A 387 -11.30 -15.69 0.62
N SER A 388 -12.29 -15.05 -0.01
CA SER A 388 -12.33 -13.59 -0.21
C SER A 388 -13.02 -12.82 0.92
N ARG A 389 -13.68 -13.51 1.86
CA ARG A 389 -14.48 -12.87 2.91
C ARG A 389 -13.59 -12.44 4.07
N TRP A 390 -13.84 -11.24 4.56
CA TRP A 390 -13.19 -10.63 5.72
C TRP A 390 -14.09 -10.72 6.94
N ALA A 391 -13.52 -11.08 8.08
CA ALA A 391 -14.13 -10.94 9.39
C ALA A 391 -13.31 -9.95 10.22
N VAL A 392 -13.95 -8.91 10.74
CA VAL A 392 -13.32 -7.92 11.62
C VAL A 392 -14.09 -7.86 12.92
N VAL A 393 -13.39 -8.09 14.03
CA VAL A 393 -13.94 -8.00 15.39
C VAL A 393 -13.40 -6.74 16.04
N MET A 394 -14.29 -5.93 16.59
CA MET A 394 -13.95 -4.70 17.31
C MET A 394 -14.51 -4.73 18.73
N SER A 395 -13.72 -4.26 19.68
CA SER A 395 -14.03 -4.30 21.11
C SER A 395 -13.89 -2.91 21.76
N ARG A 396 -14.79 -2.57 22.68
CA ARG A 396 -14.61 -1.46 23.64
C ARG A 396 -13.80 -1.94 24.83
N GLY A 397 -12.96 -1.06 25.38
CA GLY A 397 -12.08 -1.41 26.50
C GLY A 397 -10.77 -2.09 26.09
N ALA A 398 -10.44 -2.14 24.80
CA ALA A 398 -9.24 -2.80 24.27
C ALA A 398 -7.90 -2.14 24.69
N GLY A 399 -7.92 -1.02 25.40
CA GLY A 399 -6.71 -0.35 25.91
C GLY A 399 -5.97 0.51 24.87
N PHE A 400 -6.53 0.73 23.69
CA PHE A 400 -5.96 1.59 22.65
C PHE A 400 -6.48 3.03 22.73
N SER A 401 -5.64 3.99 22.33
CA SER A 401 -6.00 5.40 22.13
C SER A 401 -6.33 5.65 20.67
N HIS A 402 -5.45 5.21 19.77
CA HIS A 402 -5.54 5.43 18.33
C HIS A 402 -5.26 4.13 17.57
N GLN A 403 -5.84 4.02 16.38
CA GLN A 403 -5.67 2.87 15.52
C GLN A 403 -5.77 3.29 14.06
N VAL A 404 -4.95 2.67 13.22
CA VAL A 404 -4.84 2.92 11.78
C VAL A 404 -4.79 1.59 11.04
N VAL A 405 -5.01 1.64 9.72
CA VAL A 405 -4.91 0.47 8.86
C VAL A 405 -3.87 0.71 7.78
N GLU A 406 -3.06 -0.31 7.50
CA GLU A 406 -2.30 -0.42 6.26
C GLU A 406 -2.92 -1.54 5.41
N LEU A 407 -3.43 -1.18 4.23
CA LEU A 407 -4.06 -2.10 3.29
C LEU A 407 -3.26 -2.10 1.98
N ASP A 408 -2.79 -3.25 1.54
CA ASP A 408 -1.94 -3.34 0.35
C ASP A 408 -2.09 -4.73 -0.31
N PHE A 409 -1.73 -4.83 -1.58
CA PHE A 409 -1.63 -6.09 -2.31
C PHE A 409 -0.37 -6.88 -1.90
N LEU A 410 0.62 -6.20 -1.31
CA LEU A 410 1.89 -6.71 -0.82
C LEU A 410 2.08 -6.38 0.67
N TYR A 411 3.23 -6.75 1.24
CA TYR A 411 3.63 -6.27 2.56
C TYR A 411 4.01 -4.77 2.53
N PRO A 412 3.27 -3.87 3.24
CA PRO A 412 3.44 -2.43 3.15
C PRO A 412 4.57 -1.92 4.07
N SER A 413 5.82 -2.26 3.76
CA SER A 413 6.98 -1.96 4.61
C SER A 413 7.16 -0.47 4.92
N GLU A 414 6.98 0.41 3.93
CA GLU A 414 7.12 1.86 4.12
C GLU A 414 6.10 2.40 5.13
N GLY A 415 4.82 2.03 4.97
CA GLY A 415 3.75 2.46 5.87
C GLY A 415 3.97 1.95 7.29
N ILE A 416 4.29 0.65 7.44
CA ILE A 416 4.54 0.04 8.76
C ILE A 416 5.68 0.75 9.51
N HIS A 417 6.82 1.00 8.86
CA HIS A 417 7.96 1.66 9.51
C HIS A 417 7.64 3.09 9.95
N ARG A 418 6.99 3.89 9.09
CA ARG A 418 6.58 5.27 9.47
C ARG A 418 5.64 5.28 10.67
N ARG A 419 4.73 4.31 10.75
CA ARG A 419 3.82 4.16 11.89
C ARG A 419 4.55 3.69 13.15
N TRP A 420 5.57 2.83 13.02
CA TRP A 420 6.42 2.44 14.15
C TRP A 420 7.19 3.61 14.74
N ASP A 421 7.74 4.48 13.89
CA ASP A 421 8.42 5.73 14.28
C ASP A 421 7.45 6.69 15.01
N SER A 422 6.17 6.64 14.62
CA SER A 422 5.08 7.38 15.27
C SER A 422 4.50 6.70 16.53
N GLY A 423 5.09 5.60 16.99
CA GLY A 423 4.70 4.89 18.21
C GLY A 423 3.50 3.94 18.08
N TYR A 424 3.08 3.61 16.86
CA TYR A 424 2.10 2.54 16.62
C TYR A 424 2.78 1.17 16.59
N ARG A 425 2.00 0.11 16.82
CA ARG A 425 2.43 -1.29 16.69
C ARG A 425 1.33 -2.11 16.02
N ILE A 426 1.70 -3.09 15.20
CA ILE A 426 0.76 -4.02 14.58
C ILE A 426 0.10 -4.87 15.68
N THR A 427 -1.23 -4.87 15.70
CA THR A 427 -2.05 -5.57 16.71
C THR A 427 -3.06 -6.55 16.13
N ALA A 428 -3.32 -6.49 14.82
CA ALA A 428 -4.09 -7.50 14.12
C ALA A 428 -3.68 -7.55 12.64
N THR A 429 -3.70 -8.73 12.06
CA THR A 429 -3.40 -8.95 10.63
C THR A 429 -4.40 -9.94 10.05
N ALA A 430 -4.79 -9.72 8.80
CA ALA A 430 -5.56 -10.68 8.02
C ALA A 430 -5.23 -10.48 6.54
N ALA A 431 -5.28 -11.54 5.74
CA ALA A 431 -5.04 -11.45 4.31
C ALA A 431 -5.97 -12.37 3.52
N THR A 432 -6.43 -11.88 2.38
CA THR A 432 -6.95 -12.73 1.31
C THR A 432 -5.82 -13.02 0.33
N TRP A 433 -6.09 -13.81 -0.71
CA TRP A 433 -5.18 -14.05 -1.82
C TRP A 433 -4.73 -12.79 -2.59
N ASP A 434 -5.38 -11.64 -2.35
CA ASP A 434 -5.28 -10.44 -3.18
C ASP A 434 -4.84 -9.24 -2.36
N GLN A 435 -5.10 -9.23 -1.06
CA GLN A 435 -4.91 -8.06 -0.23
C GLN A 435 -4.62 -8.46 1.20
N ALA A 436 -3.62 -7.81 1.80
CA ALA A 436 -3.26 -7.92 3.19
C ALA A 436 -3.69 -6.65 3.93
N ALA A 437 -4.24 -6.83 5.13
CA ALA A 437 -4.62 -5.76 6.04
C ALA A 437 -3.83 -5.88 7.34
N PHE A 438 -3.19 -4.79 7.72
CA PHE A 438 -2.49 -4.64 8.99
C PHE A 438 -3.18 -3.55 9.78
N VAL A 439 -3.62 -3.87 10.99
CA VAL A 439 -4.10 -2.87 11.92
C VAL A 439 -2.99 -2.53 12.90
N LEU A 440 -2.67 -1.24 12.98
CA LEU A 440 -1.67 -0.74 13.91
C LEU A 440 -2.33 0.14 14.97
N SER A 441 -2.00 -0.10 16.22
CA SER A 441 -2.60 0.57 17.38
C SER A 441 -1.55 1.28 18.22
N SER A 442 -1.95 2.40 18.82
CA SER A 442 -1.21 3.08 19.87
C SER A 442 -1.87 2.75 21.22
N PRO A 443 -1.14 2.19 22.20
CA PRO A 443 -1.70 1.86 23.51
C PRO A 443 -1.91 3.13 24.36
N ARG A 444 -2.97 3.16 25.19
CA ARG A 444 -3.24 4.30 26.10
C ARG A 444 -2.14 4.51 27.14
N ARG A 445 -1.48 3.44 27.54
CA ARG A 445 -0.30 3.46 28.40
C ARG A 445 0.84 2.90 27.58
N LYS A 446 1.87 3.72 27.31
CA LYS A 446 3.07 3.25 26.60
C LYS A 446 3.74 2.17 27.44
N PRO A 447 3.81 0.91 26.97
CA PRO A 447 4.62 -0.10 27.64
C PRO A 447 6.10 0.32 27.53
N PRO A 448 6.90 0.18 28.60
CA PRO A 448 8.34 0.39 28.53
C PRO A 448 8.97 -0.68 27.62
N ASP A 449 9.84 -0.25 26.69
CA ASP A 449 10.66 -1.10 25.82
C ASP A 449 9.92 -2.22 25.05
N GLU A 450 8.88 -1.88 24.28
CA GLU A 450 8.28 -2.83 23.32
C GLU A 450 8.86 -2.62 21.91
N THR A 451 9.90 -3.39 21.58
CA THR A 451 10.35 -3.57 20.19
C THR A 451 9.42 -4.56 19.49
N GLN A 452 9.05 -4.23 18.25
CA GLN A 452 8.27 -5.11 17.38
C GLN A 452 9.05 -5.34 16.09
N GLU A 453 9.07 -6.60 15.65
CA GLU A 453 9.72 -7.03 14.43
C GLU A 453 8.72 -7.79 13.55
N THR A 454 8.99 -7.82 12.25
CA THR A 454 8.25 -8.65 11.31
C THR A 454 9.18 -9.56 10.52
N LEU A 455 8.80 -10.84 10.40
CA LEU A 455 9.50 -11.80 9.56
C LEU A 455 8.59 -12.25 8.41
N ARG A 456 9.18 -12.40 7.22
CA ARG A 456 8.51 -12.90 6.02
C ARG A 456 9.17 -14.19 5.57
N THR A 457 8.43 -15.28 5.52
CA THR A 457 8.94 -16.61 5.15
C THR A 457 8.01 -17.31 4.16
N SER A 458 8.56 -18.14 3.27
CA SER A 458 7.76 -18.98 2.37
C SER A 458 7.11 -20.17 3.08
N ALA A 459 7.74 -20.68 4.13
CA ALA A 459 7.24 -21.73 5.00
C ALA A 459 6.91 -21.20 6.40
N PHE A 460 6.15 -21.98 7.17
CA PHE A 460 5.90 -21.64 8.58
C PHE A 460 7.24 -21.48 9.32
N PRO A 461 7.47 -20.38 10.06
CA PRO A 461 8.79 -20.00 10.60
C PRO A 461 9.18 -20.80 11.85
N SER A 462 9.14 -22.13 11.79
CA SER A 462 9.36 -23.05 12.92
C SER A 462 10.74 -22.95 13.56
N THR A 463 11.76 -22.53 12.82
CA THR A 463 13.16 -22.38 13.28
C THR A 463 13.40 -21.08 14.04
N HIS A 464 12.73 -19.98 13.66
CA HIS A 464 12.87 -18.68 14.31
C HIS A 464 12.15 -18.61 15.67
N VAL A 465 11.20 -19.54 15.89
CA VAL A 465 10.56 -19.73 17.20
C VAL A 465 11.55 -20.26 18.25
N LYS A 466 12.66 -20.90 17.83
CA LYS A 466 13.60 -21.58 18.74
C LYS A 466 14.80 -20.75 19.22
N VAL A 467 15.17 -19.65 18.56
CA VAL A 467 16.55 -19.10 18.69
C VAL A 467 16.66 -17.83 19.54
N ASN A 468 15.60 -17.03 19.73
CA ASN A 468 15.71 -15.79 20.51
C ASN A 468 15.17 -15.94 21.94
N ILE A 469 16.02 -15.60 22.91
CA ILE A 469 15.84 -15.68 24.38
C ILE A 469 14.75 -14.70 24.92
N TYR A 470 13.95 -14.09 24.05
CA TYR A 470 12.80 -13.23 24.38
C TYR A 470 11.53 -13.79 23.75
N ILE A 471 10.49 -13.95 24.57
CA ILE A 471 9.35 -14.82 24.24
C ILE A 471 8.31 -14.06 23.41
N GLN A 472 7.98 -14.65 22.26
CA GLN A 472 7.29 -14.06 21.13
C GLN A 472 5.78 -13.99 21.36
N LYS A 473 5.21 -12.79 21.55
CA LYS A 473 3.74 -12.63 21.41
C LYS A 473 3.41 -12.38 19.94
N TRP A 474 2.70 -13.33 19.35
CA TRP A 474 2.24 -13.28 17.98
C TRP A 474 0.94 -12.49 17.91
N ASN A 475 1.01 -11.23 17.46
CA ASN A 475 -0.16 -10.35 17.38
C ASN A 475 -0.99 -10.55 16.10
N GLY A 476 -0.67 -11.59 15.32
CA GLY A 476 -1.35 -11.93 14.08
C GLY A 476 -0.48 -12.80 13.19
N PHE A 477 -1.15 -13.70 12.47
CA PHE A 477 -0.59 -14.46 11.37
C PHE A 477 -1.51 -14.29 10.18
N SER A 478 -0.93 -14.09 9.01
CA SER A 478 -1.70 -14.19 7.78
C SER A 478 -0.86 -14.96 6.76
N PHE A 479 -1.48 -16.00 6.21
CA PHE A 479 -0.98 -16.63 5.01
C PHE A 479 -1.44 -15.76 3.85
N TYR A 480 -0.47 -15.10 3.22
CA TYR A 480 -0.64 -14.47 1.92
C TYR A 480 -0.47 -15.55 0.86
#